data_AF-A0A1P8JU40-F1
#
_entry.id   AF-A0A1P8JU40-F1
#
_cell.length_a   1.000
_cell.length_b   1.000
_cell.length_c   1.000
_cell.angle_alpha   90.00
_cell.angle_beta   90.00
_cell.angle_gamma   90.00
#
_symmetry.space_group_name_H-M   'P 1'
#
loop_
_entity.id
_entity.type
_entity.pdbx_description
1 polymer ?
#
loop_
_entity_poly.entity_id
_entity_poly.type
_entity_poly.pdbx_seq_one_letter_code
_entity_poly.pdbx_strand_id
1 'polypeptide(L)'
;MEIAKQEVLSTLQRFDLMGMGCRVDDPVESEYALEAVRIARLVADGRPLRDAIIVTFDDHFYAGCLAEPERRPHLERLLHDFEQTPD
;
A
#
# COMPACT_ATOMS: atom_id res chain seq x y z
N MET A 1 2.00 15.58 6.06
CA MET A 1 0.94 14.56 5.93
C MET A 1 1.39 13.38 6.74
N GLU A 2 0.67 13.06 7.81
CA GLU A 2 0.96 11.89 8.65
C GLU A 2 -0.15 10.88 8.37
N ILE A 3 0.18 9.73 7.77
CA ILE A 3 -0.79 8.67 7.52
C ILE A 3 -0.54 7.56 8.54
N ALA A 4 -1.58 7.18 9.28
CA ALA A 4 -1.47 6.13 10.28
C ALA A 4 -1.21 4.77 9.61
N LYS A 5 -0.30 3.96 10.18
CA LYS A 5 -0.03 2.58 9.73
C LYS A 5 -1.33 1.79 9.49
N GLN A 6 -2.30 1.91 10.41
CA GLN A 6 -3.54 1.15 10.35
C GLN A 6 -4.41 1.54 9.16
N GLU A 7 -4.40 2.82 8.78
CA GLU A 7 -5.08 3.33 7.59
C GLU A 7 -4.40 2.78 6.34
N VAL A 8 -3.06 2.83 6.28
CA VAL A 8 -2.30 2.24 5.16
C VAL A 8 -2.61 0.75 5.01
N LEU A 9 -2.58 0.02 6.11
CA LEU A 9 -2.83 -1.42 6.13
C LEU A 9 -4.23 -1.76 5.62
N SER A 10 -5.25 -1.08 6.14
CA SER A 10 -6.64 -1.35 5.78
C SER A 10 -6.90 -1.08 4.29
N THR A 11 -6.30 -0.01 3.77
CA THR A 11 -6.39 0.32 2.35
C THR A 11 -5.63 -0.68 1.47
N LEU A 12 -4.42 -1.09 1.85
CA LEU A 12 -3.67 -2.11 1.10
C LEU A 12 -4.41 -3.45 1.04
N GLN A 13 -4.97 -3.91 2.16
CA GLN A 13 -5.76 -5.14 2.22
C GLN A 13 -7.03 -5.06 1.36
N ARG A 14 -7.67 -3.88 1.29
CA ARG A 14 -8.87 -3.67 0.47
C ARG A 14 -8.57 -3.78 -1.03
N PHE A 15 -7.42 -3.28 -1.47
CA PHE A 15 -7.06 -3.25 -2.89
C PHE A 15 -6.31 -4.50 -3.34
N ASP A 16 -5.70 -5.23 -2.41
CA ASP A 16 -4.93 -6.46 -2.62
C ASP A 16 -4.07 -6.40 -3.88
N LEU A 17 -3.11 -5.47 -3.88
CA LEU A 17 -2.31 -5.14 -5.08
C LEU A 17 -1.55 -6.34 -5.66
N MET A 18 -1.27 -7.36 -4.85
CA MET A 18 -0.58 -8.58 -5.28
C MET A 18 -1.51 -9.78 -5.47
N GLY A 19 -2.82 -9.64 -5.20
CA GLY A 19 -3.79 -10.73 -5.34
C GLY A 19 -3.49 -11.91 -4.41
N MET A 20 -2.88 -11.66 -3.25
CA MET A 20 -2.46 -12.70 -2.31
C MET A 20 -3.66 -13.34 -1.60
N GLY A 21 -4.85 -12.72 -1.73
CA GLY A 21 -6.09 -13.27 -1.22
C GLY A 21 -6.23 -12.96 0.26
N CYS A 22 -6.50 -11.70 0.58
CA CYS A 22 -6.84 -11.27 1.93
C CYS A 22 -8.11 -11.98 2.43
N ARG A 23 -7.94 -13.13 3.11
CA ARG A 23 -8.98 -13.68 3.97
C ARG A 23 -8.94 -12.87 5.25
N VAL A 24 -10.02 -12.15 5.53
CA VAL A 24 -10.22 -11.37 6.77
C VAL A 24 -10.05 -12.26 8.03
N ASP A 25 -10.09 -13.58 7.87
CA ASP A 25 -10.02 -14.58 8.93
C ASP A 25 -8.64 -15.25 9.09
N ASP A 26 -7.60 -14.87 8.33
CA ASP A 26 -6.26 -15.46 8.48
C ASP A 26 -5.37 -14.59 9.40
N PRO A 27 -4.99 -15.07 10.59
CA PRO A 27 -4.18 -14.33 11.55
C PRO A 27 -2.68 -14.36 11.24
N VAL A 28 -2.25 -15.00 10.14
CA VAL A 28 -0.86 -14.87 9.66
C VAL A 28 -0.64 -13.39 9.36
N GLU A 29 0.37 -12.80 10.00
CA GLU A 29 0.73 -11.37 9.95
C GLU A 29 0.17 -10.69 8.70
N SER A 30 -0.88 -9.87 8.89
CA SER A 30 -1.64 -9.21 7.83
C SER A 30 -0.72 -8.89 6.64
N GLU A 31 -1.02 -9.44 5.45
CA GLU A 31 -0.10 -9.60 4.32
C GLU A 31 0.60 -8.31 3.85
N TYR A 32 0.14 -7.16 4.30
CA TYR A 32 0.70 -5.85 3.99
C TYR A 32 1.18 -5.07 5.24
N ALA A 33 1.34 -5.71 6.40
CA ALA A 33 1.65 -5.04 7.66
C ALA A 33 3.05 -4.43 7.67
N LEU A 34 4.02 -5.09 7.03
CA LEU A 34 5.40 -4.60 6.90
C LEU A 34 5.43 -3.42 5.91
N GLU A 35 4.69 -3.53 4.82
CA GLU A 35 4.52 -2.51 3.79
C GLU A 35 3.86 -1.27 4.39
N ALA A 36 2.80 -1.45 5.18
CA ALA A 36 2.10 -0.38 5.85
C ALA A 36 3.00 0.40 6.81
N VAL A 37 3.85 -0.30 7.58
CA VAL A 37 4.85 0.34 8.45
C VAL A 37 5.84 1.14 7.61
N ARG A 38 6.34 0.56 6.52
CA ARG A 38 7.34 1.19 5.68
C ARG A 38 6.79 2.42 4.94
N ILE A 39 5.61 2.32 4.35
CA ILE A 39 4.93 3.40 3.66
C ILE A 39 4.64 4.55 4.63
N ALA A 40 4.08 4.27 5.81
CA ALA A 40 3.83 5.30 6.82
C ALA A 40 5.10 6.05 7.23
N ARG A 41 6.23 5.35 7.42
CA ARG A 41 7.52 5.97 7.73
C ARG A 41 8.03 6.86 6.58
N LEU A 42 8.01 6.34 5.36
CA LEU A 42 8.49 7.10 4.19
C LEU A 42 7.65 8.37 3.96
N VAL A 43 6.34 8.30 4.17
CA VAL A 43 5.45 9.47 4.09
C VAL A 43 5.74 10.46 5.21
N ALA A 44 5.95 10.00 6.44
CA ALA A 44 6.35 10.86 7.56
C ALA A 44 7.70 11.57 7.31
N ASP A 45 8.62 10.91 6.60
CA ASP A 45 9.90 11.48 6.15
C ASP A 45 9.76 12.45 4.96
N GLY A 46 8.53 12.71 4.49
CA GLY A 46 8.23 13.69 3.43
C GLY A 46 8.26 13.11 2.02
N ARG A 47 8.38 11.79 1.85
CA ARG A 47 8.26 11.16 0.52
C ARG A 47 6.80 11.23 0.04
N PRO A 48 6.56 11.52 -1.26
CA PRO A 48 5.23 11.39 -1.85
C PRO A 48 4.66 9.98 -1.67
N LEU A 49 3.36 9.88 -1.36
CA LEU A 49 2.68 8.60 -1.10
C LEU A 49 2.87 7.58 -2.23
N ARG A 50 2.71 8.03 -3.49
CA ARG A 50 2.94 7.19 -4.68
C ARG A 50 4.33 6.57 -4.66
N ASP A 51 5.36 7.37 -4.44
CA ASP A 51 6.75 6.91 -4.41
C ASP A 51 7.04 6.00 -3.21
N ALA A 52 6.37 6.25 -2.08
CA ALA A 52 6.48 5.42 -0.89
C ALA A 52 5.90 4.01 -1.13
N ILE A 53 4.74 3.93 -1.78
CA ILE A 53 4.10 2.66 -2.17
C ILE A 53 4.96 1.92 -3.19
N ILE A 54 5.35 2.58 -4.28
CA ILE A 54 6.13 1.95 -5.36
C ILE A 54 7.44 1.37 -4.81
N VAL A 55 8.24 2.16 -4.09
CA VAL A 55 9.53 1.66 -3.54
C VAL A 55 9.32 0.54 -2.52
N THR A 56 8.27 0.61 -1.71
CA THR A 56 7.99 -0.46 -0.75
C THR A 56 7.67 -1.78 -1.44
N PHE A 57 6.86 -1.74 -2.50
CA PHE A 57 6.45 -2.92 -3.25
C PHE A 57 7.57 -3.46 -4.16
N ASP A 58 8.35 -2.57 -4.78
CA ASP A 58 9.52 -2.94 -5.57
C ASP A 58 10.55 -3.69 -4.72
N ASP A 59 10.76 -3.26 -3.47
CA ASP A 59 11.71 -3.86 -2.54
C ASP A 59 11.22 -5.19 -1.94
N HIS A 60 9.92 -5.32 -1.66
CA HIS A 60 9.38 -6.52 -1.00
C HIS A 60 9.04 -7.63 -2.01
N PHE A 61 8.52 -7.28 -3.18
CA PHE A 61 8.10 -8.26 -4.19
C PHE A 61 9.13 -8.36 -5.33
N TYR A 62 9.11 -7.40 -6.25
CA TYR A 62 10.07 -7.27 -7.34
C TYR A 62 9.91 -5.91 -8.02
N ALA A 63 10.99 -5.38 -8.58
CA ALA A 63 11.00 -4.09 -9.24
C ALA A 63 9.99 -4.01 -10.39
N GLY A 64 9.14 -2.98 -10.37
CA GLY A 64 8.12 -2.73 -11.38
C GLY A 64 6.85 -3.57 -11.19
N CYS A 65 6.68 -4.27 -10.06
CA CYS A 65 5.52 -5.14 -9.83
C CYS A 65 4.18 -4.39 -9.95
N LEU A 66 4.12 -3.10 -9.57
CA LEU A 66 2.91 -2.27 -9.68
C LEU A 66 2.76 -1.57 -11.04
N ALA A 67 3.78 -1.62 -11.90
CA ALA A 67 3.71 -1.08 -13.26
C ALA A 67 3.00 -2.03 -14.24
N GLU A 68 2.78 -3.28 -13.83
CA GLU A 68 2.08 -4.28 -14.63
C GLU A 68 0.66 -3.84 -14.99
N PRO A 69 0.20 -4.09 -16.24
CA PRO A 69 -1.11 -3.65 -16.72
C PRO A 69 -2.28 -4.07 -15.82
N GLU A 70 -2.20 -5.25 -15.21
CA GLU A 70 -3.20 -5.78 -14.29
C GLU A 70 -3.25 -5.04 -12.94
N ARG A 71 -2.14 -4.49 -12.45
CA ARG A 71 -2.03 -3.90 -11.11
C ARG A 71 -2.05 -2.39 -11.10
N ARG A 72 -1.63 -1.76 -12.19
CA ARG A 72 -1.65 -0.29 -12.34
C ARG A 72 -3.02 0.34 -12.02
N PRO A 73 -4.17 -0.21 -12.48
CA PRO A 73 -5.47 0.36 -12.12
C PRO A 73 -5.78 0.30 -10.62
N HIS A 74 -5.29 -0.74 -9.92
CA HIS A 74 -5.47 -0.88 -8.47
C HIS A 74 -4.61 0.12 -7.71
N LEU A 75 -3.37 0.36 -8.16
CA LEU A 75 -2.51 1.41 -7.61
C LEU A 75 -3.14 2.81 -7.77
N GLU A 76 -3.61 3.17 -8.96
CA GLU A 76 -4.24 4.48 -9.19
C GLU A 76 -5.47 4.68 -8.32
N ARG A 77 -6.28 3.63 -8.14
CA ARG A 77 -7.47 3.71 -7.30
C ARG A 77 -7.14 3.82 -5.81
N LEU A 78 -6.11 3.10 -5.36
CA LEU A 78 -5.60 3.23 -4.00
C LEU A 78 -5.11 4.65 -3.72
N LEU A 79 -4.36 5.27 -4.64
CA LEU A 79 -3.88 6.64 -4.49
C LEU A 79 -5.03 7.65 -4.42
N HIS A 80 -6.05 7.46 -5.27
CA HIS A 80 -7.25 8.29 -5.24
C HIS A 80 -7.98 8.20 -3.89
N ASP A 81 -8.11 7.01 -3.30
CA ASP A 81 -8.77 6.83 -2.00
C ASP A 81 -8.01 7.58 -0.88
N PHE A 82 -6.67 7.61 -0.89
CA PHE A 82 -5.88 8.40 0.06
C PHE A 82 -6.04 9.92 -0.14
N GLU A 83 -6.12 10.39 -1.39
CA GLU A 83 -6.33 11.82 -1.69
C GLU A 83 -7.73 12.31 -1.31
N GLN A 84 -8.69 11.40 -1.13
CA GLN A 84 -10.07 11.71 -0.76
C GLN A 84 -10.35 11.55 0.74
N THR A 85 -9.37 11.16 1.55
CA THR A 85 -9.55 11.04 3.01
C THR A 85 -9.38 12.43 3.64
N PRO A 86 -10.44 13.06 4.17
CA PRO A 86 -10.32 14.37 4.79
C PRO A 86 -9.63 14.24 6.16
N ASP A 87 -8.71 15.17 6.46
CA ASP A 87 -8.03 15.36 7.76
C ASP A 87 -8.98 15.28 8.97
#